data_AF-A0A381WPB0-F1
#
_entry.id   AF-A0A381WPB0-F1
#
_cell.length_a   1.000
_cell.length_b   1.000
_cell.length_c   1.000
_cell.angle_alpha   90.00
_cell.angle_beta   90.00
_cell.angle_gamma   90.00
#
_symmetry.space_group_name_H-M   'P 1'
#
loop_
_entity.id
_entity.type
_entity.pdbx_description
1 polymer ?
#
loop_
_entity_poly.entity_id
_entity_poly.type
_entity_poly.pdbx_seq_one_letter_code
_entity_poly.pdbx_strand_id
1 'polypeptide(L)'
;MKKKFRNYPTLIGITLVVLLICGCSKKDESKTKQIKPVAAIPVENFSNLDVCGCNKQANIILDGSIALRKKFMDIKTLKENKNAIQQIRTRAKNWTSLMSACFMNHGANMWVPSECNNVEIIEEKKDILYDLGIQIVQGEKMRL
;
A
#
# COMPACT_ATOMS: atom_id res chain seq x y z
N MET A 1 -33.71 77.29 44.52
CA MET A 1 -32.61 76.96 43.58
C MET A 1 -33.14 75.91 42.59
N LYS A 2 -33.78 76.24 41.45
CA LYS A 2 -33.24 76.43 40.08
C LYS A 2 -32.05 75.50 39.77
N LYS A 3 -32.22 74.34 39.12
CA LYS A 3 -32.18 74.05 37.65
C LYS A 3 -31.44 72.68 37.55
N LYS A 4 -31.61 71.74 36.62
CA LYS A 4 -32.30 71.61 35.32
C LYS A 4 -32.28 70.11 34.98
N PHE A 5 -33.41 69.56 34.51
CA PHE A 5 -33.40 68.39 33.63
C PHE A 5 -32.64 68.72 32.33
N ARG A 6 -31.88 67.76 31.79
CA ARG A 6 -31.43 67.81 30.39
C ARG A 6 -31.47 66.42 29.75
N ASN A 7 -32.33 66.35 28.74
CA ASN A 7 -32.48 65.30 27.74
C ASN A 7 -31.26 65.18 26.81
N TYR A 8 -31.00 63.92 26.37
CA TYR A 8 -30.60 63.38 25.04
C TYR A 8 -29.47 64.08 24.20
N PRO A 9 -28.70 63.38 23.32
CA PRO A 9 -29.21 62.43 22.32
C PRO A 9 -28.30 61.27 21.81
N THR A 10 -28.95 60.33 21.12
CA THR A 10 -28.57 59.57 19.89
C THR A 10 -27.12 59.10 19.58
N LEU A 11 -27.06 57.88 19.06
CA LEU A 11 -26.53 57.48 17.74
C LEU A 11 -25.30 56.53 17.73
N ILE A 12 -25.42 55.48 16.90
CA ILE A 12 -24.38 54.63 16.27
C ILE A 12 -23.75 53.58 17.21
N GLY A 13 -23.91 52.26 17.06
CA GLY A 13 -24.22 51.46 15.87
C GLY A 13 -22.96 51.06 15.10
N ILE A 14 -22.07 50.22 15.65
CA ILE A 14 -21.08 49.46 14.84
C ILE A 14 -20.96 48.04 15.41
N THR A 15 -21.75 47.15 14.83
CA THR A 15 -21.55 45.70 14.84
C THR A 15 -20.26 45.38 14.07
N LEU A 16 -19.18 44.99 14.76
CA LEU A 16 -18.00 44.46 14.09
C LEU A 16 -18.17 42.95 13.91
N VAL A 17 -18.75 42.58 12.77
CA VAL A 17 -18.73 41.21 12.24
C VAL A 17 -17.30 40.90 11.83
N VAL A 18 -16.57 40.14 12.66
CA VAL A 18 -15.31 39.53 12.21
C VAL A 18 -15.66 38.26 11.46
N LEU A 19 -15.67 38.41 10.14
CA LEU A 19 -15.77 37.35 9.15
C LEU A 19 -14.65 36.31 9.36
N LEU A 20 -15.07 35.06 9.52
CA LEU A 20 -14.54 33.85 8.88
C LEU A 20 -13.11 33.96 8.34
N ILE A 21 -12.17 33.41 9.10
CA ILE A 21 -11.01 32.75 8.50
C ILE A 21 -11.15 31.26 8.81
N CYS A 22 -12.04 30.60 8.06
CA CYS A 22 -11.92 29.18 7.78
C CYS A 22 -10.60 28.99 7.01
N GLY A 23 -9.50 28.90 7.76
CA GLY A 23 -8.24 28.38 7.25
C GLY A 23 -8.44 26.90 6.96
N CYS A 24 -8.97 26.57 5.79
CA CYS A 24 -8.74 25.28 5.17
C CYS A 24 -7.22 25.15 5.06
N SER A 25 -6.62 24.42 6.02
CA SER A 25 -5.28 23.91 5.88
C SER A 25 -5.27 23.19 4.54
N LYS A 26 -4.56 23.75 3.56
CA LYS A 26 -4.24 23.02 2.34
C LYS A 26 -3.59 21.74 2.84
N LYS A 27 -4.29 20.61 2.66
CA LYS A 27 -3.66 19.31 2.80
C LYS A 27 -2.54 19.38 1.79
N ASP A 28 -1.30 19.45 2.27
CA ASP A 28 -0.15 19.23 1.44
C ASP A 28 -0.43 17.90 0.74
N GLU A 29 -0.73 17.97 -0.55
CA GLU A 29 -0.62 16.82 -1.42
C GLU A 29 0.85 16.44 -1.37
N SER A 30 1.19 15.63 -0.35
CA SER A 30 2.39 14.81 -0.32
C SER A 30 2.50 14.28 -1.74
N LYS A 31 3.53 14.74 -2.47
CA LYS A 31 3.86 14.29 -3.82
C LYS A 31 3.97 12.77 -3.73
N THR A 32 2.86 12.10 -3.98
CA THR A 32 2.76 10.66 -3.80
C THR A 32 3.63 10.11 -4.89
N LYS A 33 4.82 9.61 -4.54
CA LYS A 33 5.75 8.99 -5.48
C LYS A 33 4.92 8.00 -6.30
N GLN A 34 4.70 8.32 -7.58
CA GLN A 34 3.82 7.54 -8.43
C GLN A 34 4.25 6.08 -8.36
N ILE A 35 3.31 5.21 -8.03
CA ILE A 35 3.60 3.79 -7.85
C ILE A 35 3.73 3.20 -9.25
N LYS A 36 4.95 2.84 -9.66
CA LYS A 36 5.21 2.26 -10.99
C LYS A 36 4.40 0.97 -11.17
N PRO A 37 3.64 0.83 -12.28
CA PRO A 37 2.85 -0.37 -12.52
C PRO A 37 3.74 -1.61 -12.65
N VAL A 38 3.20 -2.74 -12.22
CA VAL A 38 3.79 -4.07 -12.35
C VAL A 38 2.97 -4.83 -13.38
N ALA A 39 3.63 -5.45 -14.36
CA ALA A 39 2.97 -6.30 -15.33
C ALA A 39 2.70 -7.69 -14.74
N ALA A 40 1.58 -8.29 -15.16
CA ALA A 40 1.36 -9.71 -14.93
C ALA A 40 2.37 -10.49 -15.79
N ILE A 41 3.02 -11.49 -15.20
CA ILE A 41 3.99 -12.34 -15.88
C ILE A 41 3.29 -13.65 -16.25
N PRO A 42 3.27 -14.04 -17.54
CA PRO A 42 2.75 -15.34 -17.98
C PRO A 42 3.49 -16.49 -17.28
N VAL A 43 2.78 -17.59 -17.02
CA VAL A 43 3.34 -18.76 -16.32
C VAL A 43 4.51 -19.35 -17.12
N GLU A 44 4.41 -19.32 -18.44
CA GLU A 44 5.38 -19.83 -19.40
C GLU A 44 6.76 -19.17 -19.24
N ASN A 45 6.77 -17.90 -18.81
CA ASN A 45 8.02 -17.17 -18.56
C ASN A 45 8.76 -17.66 -17.31
N PHE A 46 8.11 -18.44 -16.44
CA PHE A 46 8.72 -19.07 -15.28
C PHE A 46 9.10 -20.54 -15.54
N SER A 47 8.61 -21.15 -16.62
CA SER A 47 8.76 -22.58 -16.89
C SER A 47 10.20 -23.06 -17.10
N ASN A 48 11.14 -22.16 -17.40
CA ASN A 48 12.54 -22.52 -17.64
C ASN A 48 13.48 -22.17 -16.48
N LEU A 49 12.94 -21.72 -15.36
CA LEU A 49 13.75 -21.43 -14.18
C LEU A 49 14.19 -22.73 -13.52
N ASP A 50 15.42 -22.79 -13.02
CA ASP A 50 15.87 -23.80 -12.07
C ASP A 50 15.43 -23.41 -10.63
N VAL A 51 15.76 -24.25 -9.65
CA VAL A 51 15.41 -23.99 -8.23
C VAL A 51 15.96 -22.63 -7.76
N CYS A 52 17.18 -22.27 -8.14
CA CYS A 52 17.79 -20.99 -7.80
C CYS A 52 17.03 -19.81 -8.42
N GLY A 53 16.66 -19.92 -9.69
CA GLY A 53 15.88 -18.94 -10.43
C GLY A 53 14.50 -18.75 -9.82
N CYS A 54 13.86 -19.85 -9.41
CA CYS A 54 12.60 -19.83 -8.68
C CYS A 54 12.71 -19.08 -7.35
N ASN A 55 13.73 -19.38 -6.54
CA ASN A 55 13.96 -18.68 -5.27
C ASN A 55 14.23 -17.17 -5.50
N LYS A 56 15.06 -16.84 -6.49
CA LYS A 56 15.36 -15.44 -6.85
C LYS A 56 14.11 -14.67 -7.26
N GLN A 57 13.28 -15.23 -8.15
CA GLN A 57 12.05 -14.57 -8.59
C GLN A 57 11.02 -14.46 -7.46
N ALA A 58 10.94 -15.47 -6.60
CA ALA A 58 10.08 -15.44 -5.42
C ALA A 58 10.45 -14.26 -4.51
N ASN A 59 11.75 -14.07 -4.23
CA ASN A 59 12.25 -12.93 -3.49
C ASN A 59 11.90 -11.59 -4.15
N ILE A 60 12.09 -11.44 -5.47
CA ILE A 60 11.74 -10.21 -6.19
C ILE A 60 10.25 -9.85 -6.03
N ILE A 61 9.36 -10.85 -6.12
CA ILE A 61 7.92 -10.65 -5.98
C ILE A 61 7.57 -10.26 -4.53
N LEU A 62 8.11 -10.97 -3.55
CA LEU A 62 7.86 -10.73 -2.13
C LEU A 62 8.40 -9.37 -1.68
N ASP A 63 9.65 -9.05 -2.00
CA ASP A 63 10.28 -7.78 -1.63
C ASP A 63 9.55 -6.60 -2.24
N GLY A 64 9.17 -6.70 -3.52
CA GLY A 64 8.38 -5.67 -4.17
C GLY A 64 6.98 -5.50 -3.57
N SER A 65 6.38 -6.58 -3.04
CA SER A 65 5.09 -6.53 -2.35
C SER A 65 5.23 -5.87 -0.97
N ILE A 66 6.24 -6.25 -0.19
CA ILE A 66 6.55 -5.67 1.12
C ILE A 66 6.84 -4.17 0.95
N ALA A 67 7.71 -3.82 0.01
CA ALA A 67 8.08 -2.43 -0.25
C ALA A 67 6.88 -1.59 -0.68
N LEU A 68 5.96 -2.13 -1.49
CA LEU A 68 4.72 -1.45 -1.86
C LEU A 68 3.82 -1.26 -0.64
N ARG A 69 3.60 -2.31 0.15
CA ARG A 69 2.73 -2.28 1.33
C ARG A 69 3.22 -1.30 2.39
N LYS A 70 4.55 -1.23 2.63
CA LYS A 70 5.17 -0.31 3.60
C LYS A 70 5.10 1.17 3.20
N LYS A 71 4.62 1.52 1.99
CA LYS A 71 4.32 2.92 1.63
C LYS A 71 3.04 3.45 2.29
N PHE A 72 2.23 2.57 2.86
CA PHE A 72 0.96 2.90 3.50
C PHE A 72 1.08 2.63 4.99
N MET A 73 0.55 3.55 5.81
CA MET A 73 0.60 3.45 7.27
C MET A 73 -0.10 2.17 7.77
N ASP A 74 -1.22 1.81 7.16
CA ASP A 74 -2.04 0.67 7.54
C ASP A 74 -2.73 0.05 6.31
N ILE A 75 -3.45 -1.06 6.54
CA ILE A 75 -4.16 -1.74 5.47
C ILE A 75 -5.36 -0.92 4.95
N LYS A 76 -5.96 -0.07 5.78
CA LYS A 76 -7.13 0.75 5.41
C LYS A 76 -6.74 1.80 4.37
N THR A 77 -5.65 2.52 4.61
CA THR A 77 -5.08 3.52 3.71
C THR A 77 -4.58 2.90 2.40
N LEU A 78 -4.05 1.65 2.42
CA LEU A 78 -3.78 0.90 1.20
C LEU A 78 -5.06 0.66 0.39
N LYS A 79 -6.15 0.23 1.06
CA LYS A 79 -7.42 -0.13 0.40
C LYS A 79 -8.13 1.05 -0.24
N GLU A 80 -7.83 2.26 0.20
CA GLU A 80 -8.32 3.50 -0.43
C GLU A 80 -7.59 3.80 -1.77
N ASN A 81 -6.42 3.19 -2.01
CA ASN A 81 -5.63 3.38 -3.23
C ASN A 81 -5.82 2.23 -4.23
N LYS A 82 -6.72 2.42 -5.19
CA LYS A 82 -7.04 1.43 -6.24
C LYS A 82 -5.81 0.96 -7.04
N ASN A 83 -4.89 1.88 -7.36
CA ASN A 83 -3.68 1.54 -8.11
C ASN A 83 -2.74 0.64 -7.30
N ALA A 84 -2.59 0.91 -6.01
CA ALA A 84 -1.79 0.09 -5.11
C ALA A 84 -2.41 -1.28 -4.89
N ILE A 85 -3.74 -1.37 -4.69
CA ILE A 85 -4.45 -2.66 -4.61
C ILE A 85 -4.20 -3.46 -5.89
N GLN A 86 -4.36 -2.85 -7.07
CA GLN A 86 -4.17 -3.55 -8.33
C GLN A 86 -2.75 -4.10 -8.46
N GLN A 87 -1.74 -3.33 -8.05
CA GLN A 87 -0.36 -3.81 -8.09
C GLN A 87 -0.09 -4.93 -7.10
N ILE A 88 -0.64 -4.88 -5.89
CA ILE A 88 -0.54 -5.97 -4.93
C ILE A 88 -1.22 -7.23 -5.50
N ARG A 89 -2.40 -7.11 -6.11
CA ARG A 89 -3.08 -8.22 -6.79
C ARG A 89 -2.26 -8.80 -7.94
N THR A 90 -1.66 -7.96 -8.78
CA THR A 90 -0.77 -8.42 -9.85
C THR A 90 0.46 -9.16 -9.30
N ARG A 91 1.06 -8.68 -8.21
CA ARG A 91 2.18 -9.37 -7.58
C ARG A 91 1.76 -10.72 -6.99
N ALA A 92 0.60 -10.80 -6.35
CA ALA A 92 0.07 -12.07 -5.85
C ALA A 92 -0.26 -13.05 -7.00
N LYS A 93 -0.78 -12.56 -8.13
CA LYS A 93 -0.93 -13.36 -9.35
C LYS A 93 0.41 -13.94 -9.80
N ASN A 94 1.42 -13.08 -9.94
CA ASN A 94 2.77 -13.49 -10.34
C ASN A 94 3.37 -14.51 -9.35
N TRP A 95 3.13 -14.34 -8.04
CA TRP A 95 3.52 -15.30 -7.02
C TRP A 95 2.91 -16.68 -7.29
N THR A 96 1.59 -16.76 -7.46
CA THR A 96 0.92 -18.05 -7.72
C THR A 96 1.34 -18.68 -9.06
N SER A 97 1.57 -17.86 -10.10
CA SER A 97 2.08 -18.32 -11.39
C SER A 97 3.48 -18.91 -11.26
N LEU A 98 4.38 -18.22 -10.53
CA LEU A 98 5.74 -18.68 -10.28
C LEU A 98 5.74 -20.00 -9.50
N MET A 99 4.99 -20.06 -8.39
CA MET A 99 4.91 -21.27 -7.56
C MET A 99 4.34 -22.45 -8.32
N SER A 100 3.33 -22.24 -9.17
CA SER A 100 2.80 -23.29 -10.04
C SER A 100 3.86 -23.80 -11.02
N ALA A 101 4.49 -22.91 -11.79
CA ALA A 101 5.51 -23.29 -12.77
C ALA A 101 6.70 -24.01 -12.14
N CYS A 102 7.25 -23.44 -11.08
CA CYS A 102 8.40 -24.00 -10.40
C CYS A 102 8.09 -25.33 -9.71
N PHE A 103 6.88 -25.49 -9.15
CA PHE A 103 6.47 -26.77 -8.57
C PHE A 103 6.33 -27.87 -9.63
N MET A 104 5.71 -27.56 -10.78
CA MET A 104 5.56 -28.52 -11.87
C MET A 104 6.90 -29.05 -12.37
N ASN A 105 7.94 -28.22 -12.38
CA ASN A 105 9.26 -28.59 -12.90
C ASN A 105 10.20 -29.23 -11.87
N HIS A 106 10.14 -28.79 -10.61
CA HIS A 106 11.13 -29.18 -9.59
C HIS A 106 10.55 -29.95 -8.41
N GLY A 107 9.23 -29.97 -8.26
CA GLY A 107 8.54 -30.63 -7.17
C GLY A 107 9.08 -30.22 -5.80
N ALA A 108 9.25 -31.23 -4.93
CA ALA A 108 9.71 -31.04 -3.55
C ALA A 108 11.07 -30.34 -3.41
N ASN A 109 11.91 -30.34 -4.46
CA ASN A 109 13.24 -29.71 -4.41
C ASN A 109 13.17 -28.20 -4.16
N MET A 110 12.04 -27.54 -4.44
CA MET A 110 11.86 -26.13 -4.10
C MET A 110 11.91 -25.85 -2.60
N TRP A 111 11.62 -26.86 -1.75
CA TRP A 111 11.62 -26.74 -0.30
C TRP A 111 12.87 -27.33 0.34
N VAL A 112 13.84 -27.77 -0.46
CA VAL A 112 15.13 -28.25 0.03
C VAL A 112 16.12 -27.08 0.04
N PRO A 113 16.62 -26.66 1.22
CA PRO A 113 17.60 -25.58 1.29
C PRO A 113 18.88 -25.90 0.51
N SER A 114 19.44 -24.88 -0.14
CA SER A 114 20.75 -24.95 -0.80
C SER A 114 21.44 -23.58 -0.74
N GLU A 115 22.66 -23.46 -1.27
CA GLU A 115 23.38 -22.17 -1.31
C GLU A 115 22.57 -21.05 -1.98
N CYS A 116 21.74 -21.38 -2.97
CA CYS A 116 20.91 -20.42 -3.70
C CYS A 116 19.42 -20.48 -3.34
N ASN A 117 18.96 -21.57 -2.73
CA ASN A 117 17.55 -21.78 -2.37
C ASN A 117 17.35 -21.56 -0.88
N ASN A 118 17.24 -20.31 -0.48
CA ASN A 118 16.94 -19.98 0.92
C ASN A 118 15.43 -20.02 1.16
N VAL A 119 14.94 -21.14 1.68
CA VAL A 119 13.52 -21.39 1.97
C VAL A 119 13.05 -20.57 3.18
N GLU A 120 13.92 -20.41 4.19
CA GLU A 120 13.62 -19.67 5.41
C GLU A 120 13.31 -18.20 5.12
N ILE A 121 14.11 -17.53 4.28
CA ILE A 121 13.87 -16.15 3.86
C ILE A 121 12.53 -16.00 3.13
N ILE A 122 12.13 -17.01 2.34
CA ILE A 122 10.85 -16.99 1.64
C ILE A 122 9.69 -17.05 2.65
N GLU A 123 9.78 -17.94 3.64
CA GLU A 123 8.77 -18.05 4.70
C GLU A 123 8.71 -16.79 5.57
N GLU A 124 9.84 -16.24 6.01
CA GLU A 124 9.90 -15.00 6.77
C GLU A 124 9.21 -13.84 6.01
N LYS A 125 9.46 -13.71 4.71
CA LYS A 125 8.84 -12.67 3.88
C LYS A 125 7.34 -12.88 3.69
N LYS A 126 6.88 -14.13 3.62
CA LYS A 126 5.45 -14.44 3.59
C LYS A 126 4.78 -14.05 4.91
N ASP A 127 5.42 -14.31 6.04
CA ASP A 127 4.92 -13.94 7.37
C ASP A 127 4.86 -12.43 7.54
N ILE A 128 5.92 -11.70 7.12
CA ILE A 128 5.91 -10.23 7.08
C ILE A 128 4.73 -9.70 6.26
N LEU A 129 4.46 -10.29 5.10
CA LEU A 129 3.31 -9.89 4.28
C LEU A 129 1.98 -10.18 4.97
N TYR A 130 1.86 -11.35 5.60
CA TYR A 130 0.68 -11.75 6.36
C TYR A 130 0.38 -10.75 7.47
N ASP A 131 1.40 -10.39 8.28
CA ASP A 131 1.29 -9.42 9.37
C ASP A 131 0.93 -8.01 8.87
N LEU A 132 1.40 -7.67 7.66
CA LEU A 132 1.01 -6.43 7.00
C LEU A 132 -0.40 -6.48 6.39
N GLY A 133 -1.11 -7.61 6.50
CA GLY A 133 -2.47 -7.81 6.01
C GLY A 133 -2.56 -8.26 4.54
N ILE A 134 -1.49 -8.78 3.97
CA ILE A 134 -1.40 -9.25 2.58
C ILE A 134 -1.21 -10.77 2.55
N GLN A 135 -2.25 -11.51 2.15
CA GLN A 135 -2.20 -12.97 2.04
C GLN A 135 -1.77 -13.40 0.62
N ILE A 136 -0.49 -13.19 0.28
CA ILE A 136 0.02 -13.33 -1.09
C ILE A 136 -0.19 -14.73 -1.70
N VAL A 137 -0.21 -15.76 -0.86
CA VAL A 137 -0.44 -17.16 -1.26
C VAL A 137 -1.84 -17.41 -1.85
N GLN A 138 -2.81 -16.52 -1.59
CA GLN A 138 -4.16 -16.62 -2.17
C GLN A 138 -4.25 -16.06 -3.60
N GLY A 139 -3.15 -15.54 -4.14
CA GLY A 139 -3.11 -14.98 -5.48
C GLY A 139 -3.98 -13.73 -5.65
N GLU A 140 -4.44 -13.48 -6.88
CA GLU A 140 -5.25 -12.29 -7.20
C GLU A 140 -6.60 -12.24 -6.48
N LYS A 141 -7.07 -13.37 -5.92
CA LYS A 141 -8.34 -13.50 -5.18
C LYS A 141 -8.24 -13.13 -3.70
N MET A 142 -7.05 -12.78 -3.21
CA MET A 142 -6.87 -12.39 -1.81
C MET A 142 -7.79 -11.22 -1.40
N ARG A 143 -8.22 -11.22 -0.14
CA ARG A 143 -9.14 -10.21 0.39
C ARG A 143 -8.41 -8.92 0.74
N LEU A 144 -8.43 -7.96 -0.18
CA LEU A 144 -8.03 -6.56 0.01
C LEU A 144 -9.21 -5.65 -0.25
#